data_AF-A0AAU4AIY0-F1
#
_entry.id   AF-A0AAU4AIY0-F1
#
_cell.length_a   1.000
_cell.length_b   1.000
_cell.length_c   1.000
_cell.angle_alpha   90.00
_cell.angle_beta   90.00
_cell.angle_gamma   90.00
#
_symmetry.space_group_name_H-M   'P 1'
#
loop_
_entity.id
_entity.type
_entity.pdbx_description
1 polymer ?
#
loop_
_entity_poly.entity_id
_entity_poly.type
_entity_poly.pdbx_seq_one_letter_code
_entity_poly.pdbx_strand_id
1 'polypeptide(L)'
;MTTPPGKPARLRPAALTSLLLMALVVLPICGFLGWKYWQLDREGDFTADPRPCALLSPETVHRLVPTSYGGRDESGSCSWSAPRAEGPNRGGIFLQPFRVTESLAVKDLREERENLLGWEQTTPAVVPGVGDEAFIRFRTPDPERRATAQVCFRLSNLMVILTYTRSDSDREAARAGAVDAAREAAALLRESVR
;
A
#
# COMPACT_ATOMS: atom_id res chain seq x y z
N MET A 1 -9.34 51.09 -47.58
CA MET A 1 -10.31 50.45 -46.66
C MET A 1 -9.66 50.39 -45.28
N THR A 2 -10.05 51.29 -44.38
CA THR A 2 -9.49 51.42 -43.04
C THR A 2 -10.59 51.11 -42.03
N THR A 3 -10.47 49.98 -41.34
CA THR A 3 -11.39 49.51 -40.30
C THR A 3 -11.23 50.38 -39.05
N PRO A 4 -12.32 50.85 -38.40
CA PRO A 4 -12.20 51.64 -37.19
C PRO A 4 -11.79 50.76 -35.99
N PRO A 5 -10.97 51.27 -35.05
CA PRO A 5 -10.58 50.54 -33.85
C PRO A 5 -11.77 50.35 -32.90
N GLY A 6 -12.02 49.10 -32.51
CA GLY A 6 -13.05 48.73 -31.54
C GLY A 6 -12.77 49.31 -30.16
N LYS A 7 -13.80 49.91 -29.54
CA LYS A 7 -13.71 50.44 -28.17
C LYS A 7 -13.47 49.31 -27.17
N PRO A 8 -12.54 49.46 -26.21
CA PRO A 8 -12.32 48.45 -25.17
C PRO A 8 -13.54 48.38 -24.25
N ALA A 9 -14.06 47.16 -24.06
CA ALA A 9 -15.14 46.88 -23.14
C ALA A 9 -14.70 47.23 -21.70
N ARG A 10 -15.26 48.31 -21.14
CA ARG A 10 -15.04 48.65 -19.73
C ARG A 10 -15.80 47.65 -18.86
N LEU A 11 -15.07 46.80 -18.15
CA LEU A 11 -15.65 45.96 -17.10
C LEU A 11 -16.34 46.87 -16.07
N ARG A 12 -17.61 46.57 -15.78
CA ARG A 12 -18.39 47.32 -14.80
C ARG A 12 -17.80 47.12 -13.40
N PRO A 13 -17.62 48.18 -12.59
CA PRO A 13 -16.99 48.09 -11.27
C PRO A 13 -17.69 47.11 -10.32
N ALA A 14 -19.01 46.93 -10.47
CA ALA A 14 -19.79 45.95 -9.70
C ALA A 14 -19.38 44.48 -9.96
N ALA A 15 -18.95 44.16 -11.19
CA ALA A 15 -18.48 42.81 -11.54
C ALA A 15 -17.10 42.53 -10.92
N LEU A 16 -16.24 43.55 -10.84
CA LEU A 16 -14.93 43.48 -10.18
C LEU A 16 -15.06 43.25 -8.67
N THR A 17 -15.99 43.94 -8.01
CA THR A 17 -16.26 43.74 -6.57
C THR A 17 -16.85 42.37 -6.26
N SER A 18 -17.74 41.83 -7.12
CA SER A 18 -18.27 40.47 -6.94
C SER A 18 -17.21 39.39 -7.13
N LEU A 19 -16.32 39.55 -8.11
CA LEU A 19 -15.20 38.63 -8.33
C LEU A 19 -14.20 38.66 -7.15
N LEU A 20 -13.92 39.83 -6.59
CA LEU A 20 -13.07 39.99 -5.41
C LEU A 20 -13.66 39.32 -4.17
N LEU A 21 -14.97 39.48 -3.93
CA LEU A 21 -15.68 38.82 -2.83
C LEU A 21 -15.70 37.29 -2.98
N MET A 22 -15.95 36.78 -4.19
CA MET A 22 -15.84 35.35 -4.48
C MET A 22 -14.43 34.81 -4.26
N ALA A 23 -13.40 35.51 -4.72
CA ALA A 23 -12.01 35.10 -4.49
C ALA A 23 -11.64 35.06 -3.00
N LEU A 24 -12.13 36.04 -2.21
CA LEU A 24 -11.95 36.09 -0.75
C LEU A 24 -12.57 34.91 0.00
N VAL A 25 -13.58 34.26 -0.56
CA VAL A 25 -14.24 33.09 0.06
C VAL A 25 -13.68 31.78 -0.50
N VAL A 26 -13.52 31.68 -1.81
CA VAL A 26 -13.11 30.43 -2.48
C VAL A 26 -11.66 30.08 -2.20
N LEU A 27 -10.74 31.07 -2.22
CA LEU A 27 -9.32 30.81 -1.98
C LEU A 27 -9.03 30.22 -0.58
N PRO A 28 -9.56 30.76 0.54
CA PRO A 28 -9.33 30.14 1.85
C PRO A 28 -10.03 28.79 2.00
N ILE A 29 -11.19 28.56 1.37
CA ILE A 29 -11.84 27.25 1.39
C ILE A 29 -10.99 26.22 0.63
N CYS A 30 -10.51 26.55 -0.58
CA CYS A 30 -9.61 25.68 -1.33
C CYS A 30 -8.28 25.46 -0.60
N GLY A 31 -7.74 26.50 0.04
CA GLY A 31 -6.54 26.39 0.87
C GLY A 31 -6.74 25.48 2.08
N PHE A 32 -7.87 25.61 2.78
CA PHE A 32 -8.22 24.78 3.93
C PHE A 32 -8.52 23.33 3.53
N LEU A 33 -9.24 23.11 2.42
CA LEU A 33 -9.49 21.77 1.88
C LEU A 33 -8.20 21.14 1.37
N GLY A 34 -7.35 21.89 0.69
CA GLY A 34 -6.02 21.45 0.26
C GLY A 34 -5.12 21.10 1.44
N TRP A 35 -5.11 21.93 2.49
CA TRP A 35 -4.36 21.67 3.72
C TRP A 35 -4.90 20.46 4.48
N LYS A 36 -6.22 20.30 4.59
CA LYS A 36 -6.85 19.15 5.23
C LYS A 36 -6.59 17.86 4.44
N TYR A 37 -6.65 17.93 3.11
CA TYR A 37 -6.27 16.83 2.22
C TYR A 37 -4.80 16.45 2.43
N TRP A 38 -3.91 17.44 2.54
CA TRP A 38 -2.49 17.25 2.84
C TRP A 38 -2.21 16.67 4.23
N GLN A 39 -3.00 17.04 5.24
CA GLN A 39 -2.91 16.50 6.60
C GLN A 39 -3.43 15.05 6.67
N LEU A 40 -4.48 14.73 5.91
CA LEU A 40 -5.05 13.37 5.87
C LEU A 40 -4.09 12.36 5.22
N ASP A 41 -3.28 12.79 4.25
CA ASP A 41 -2.25 11.94 3.60
C ASP A 41 -0.95 11.83 4.40
N ARG A 42 -0.81 12.54 5.53
CA ARG A 42 0.36 12.46 6.42
C ARG A 42 -0.05 11.97 7.80
N GLU A 43 -0.52 10.73 7.87
CA GLU A 43 -0.45 9.99 9.13
C GLU A 43 1.04 9.98 9.55
N GLY A 44 1.31 10.49 10.76
CA GLY A 44 2.67 10.75 11.22
C GLY A 44 3.55 9.49 11.24
N ASP A 45 4.86 9.68 11.40
CA ASP A 45 5.80 8.57 11.53
C ASP A 45 5.39 7.63 12.67
N PHE A 46 5.48 6.33 12.42
CA PHE A 46 5.38 5.32 13.46
C PHE A 46 6.50 5.55 14.48
N THR A 47 6.12 5.64 15.76
CA THR A 47 7.04 5.85 16.88
C THR A 47 7.48 4.56 17.56
N ALA A 48 6.77 3.46 17.29
CA ALA A 48 7.06 2.13 17.80
C ALA A 48 6.97 1.09 16.67
N ASP A 49 7.67 -0.03 16.84
CA ASP A 49 7.57 -1.15 15.91
C ASP A 49 6.20 -1.84 16.07
N PRO A 50 5.46 -2.07 14.97
CA PRO A 50 4.16 -2.72 15.04
C PRO A 50 4.33 -4.19 15.41
N ARG A 51 3.32 -4.76 16.08
CA ARG A 51 3.29 -6.20 16.41
C ARG A 51 2.92 -7.00 15.16
N PRO A 52 3.85 -7.74 14.51
CA PRO A 52 3.60 -8.29 13.18
C PRO A 52 2.45 -9.30 13.14
N CYS A 53 2.31 -10.14 14.18
CA CYS A 53 1.20 -11.10 14.25
C CYS A 53 -0.17 -10.46 14.50
N ALA A 54 -0.22 -9.18 14.88
CA ALA A 54 -1.46 -8.43 15.04
C ALA A 54 -1.88 -7.71 13.75
N LEU A 55 -1.07 -7.78 12.68
CA LEU A 55 -1.35 -7.12 11.40
C LEU A 55 -2.24 -7.96 10.47
N LEU A 56 -2.72 -9.12 10.93
CA LEU A 56 -3.74 -9.91 10.25
C LEU A 56 -4.71 -10.47 11.27
N SER A 57 -6.00 -10.43 10.96
CA SER A 57 -7.02 -11.06 11.78
C SER A 57 -6.91 -12.60 11.71
N PRO A 58 -7.34 -13.31 12.76
CA PRO A 58 -7.48 -14.76 12.72
C PRO A 58 -8.35 -15.25 11.56
N GLU A 59 -9.36 -14.48 11.17
CA GLU A 59 -10.28 -14.81 10.08
C GLU A 59 -9.57 -14.83 8.72
N THR A 60 -8.75 -13.81 8.43
CA THR A 60 -7.95 -13.78 7.19
C THR A 60 -6.89 -14.88 7.18
N VAL A 61 -6.23 -15.13 8.30
CA VAL A 61 -5.28 -16.23 8.43
C VAL A 61 -5.97 -17.57 8.14
N HIS A 62 -7.13 -17.82 8.74
CA HIS A 62 -7.87 -19.07 8.55
C HIS A 62 -8.40 -19.21 7.13
N ARG A 63 -8.84 -18.12 6.48
CA ARG A 63 -9.26 -18.13 5.07
C ARG A 63 -8.11 -18.51 4.13
N LEU A 64 -6.90 -18.00 4.38
CA LEU A 64 -5.75 -18.17 3.49
C LEU A 64 -4.91 -19.41 3.80
N VAL A 65 -4.86 -19.82 5.06
CA VAL A 65 -4.10 -20.99 5.57
C VAL A 65 -4.96 -21.70 6.63
N PRO A 66 -5.99 -22.47 6.23
CA PRO A 66 -7.01 -23.02 7.15
C PRO A 66 -6.45 -23.87 8.28
N THR A 67 -5.34 -24.56 8.03
CA THR A 67 -4.73 -25.50 8.96
C THR A 67 -3.60 -24.88 9.79
N SER A 68 -3.38 -23.57 9.70
CA SER A 68 -2.38 -22.88 10.53
C SER A 68 -2.73 -22.94 12.03
N TYR A 69 -1.75 -23.27 12.87
CA TYR A 69 -1.89 -23.28 14.34
C TYR A 69 -1.60 -21.93 15.00
N GLY A 70 -1.93 -20.82 14.32
CA GLY A 70 -1.64 -19.47 14.78
C GLY A 70 -0.32 -18.90 14.26
N GLY A 71 -0.09 -17.63 14.58
CA GLY A 71 1.07 -16.87 14.13
C GLY A 71 2.27 -17.10 15.05
N ARG A 72 3.43 -17.33 14.47
CA ARG A 72 4.70 -17.37 15.19
C ARG A 72 5.47 -16.08 14.96
N ASP A 73 5.68 -15.34 16.03
CA ASP A 73 6.53 -14.16 16.05
C ASP A 73 8.00 -14.58 16.12
N GLU A 74 8.80 -14.17 15.14
CA GLU A 74 10.24 -14.40 15.08
C GLU A 74 10.94 -13.12 14.62
N SER A 75 11.76 -12.52 15.50
CA SER A 75 12.66 -11.41 15.15
C SER A 75 12.00 -10.24 14.43
N GLY A 76 10.79 -9.83 14.85
CA GLY A 76 10.07 -8.72 14.22
C GLY A 76 9.34 -9.12 12.93
N SER A 77 9.11 -10.41 12.71
CA SER A 77 8.25 -10.94 11.65
C SER A 77 7.20 -11.89 12.23
N CYS A 78 6.12 -12.13 11.50
CA CYS A 78 5.16 -13.17 11.84
C CYS A 78 5.00 -14.16 10.70
N SER A 79 4.92 -15.44 11.04
CA SER A 79 4.64 -16.51 10.09
C SER A 79 3.45 -17.35 10.50
N TRP A 80 2.58 -17.63 9.54
CA TRP A 80 1.49 -18.59 9.64
C TRP A 80 1.76 -19.67 8.61
N SER A 81 1.95 -20.91 9.05
CA SER A 81 2.20 -22.02 8.13
C SER A 81 1.29 -23.17 8.45
N ALA A 82 0.83 -23.84 7.40
CA ALA A 82 0.20 -25.14 7.52
C ALA A 82 1.19 -26.16 8.16
N PRO A 83 0.69 -27.24 8.78
CA PRO A 83 1.49 -28.29 9.38
C PRO A 83 2.50 -28.91 8.42
N ARG A 84 3.66 -29.33 8.95
CA ARG A 84 4.65 -30.07 8.15
C ARG A 84 4.12 -31.40 7.61
N ALA A 85 3.10 -31.98 8.27
CA ALA A 85 2.45 -33.23 7.86
C ALA A 85 1.71 -33.12 6.52
N GLU A 86 1.32 -31.90 6.09
CA GLU A 86 0.74 -31.66 4.75
C GLU A 86 1.79 -31.70 3.63
N GLY A 87 3.05 -31.95 3.98
CA GLY A 87 4.11 -32.20 3.04
C GLY A 87 4.84 -30.93 2.57
N PRO A 88 5.60 -31.05 1.46
CA PRO A 88 6.44 -29.97 0.96
C PRO A 88 5.63 -28.80 0.38
N ASN A 89 4.37 -29.05 -0.01
CA ASN A 89 3.49 -28.09 -0.66
C ASN A 89 2.48 -27.43 0.30
N ARG A 90 2.83 -27.26 1.57
CA ARG A 90 1.96 -26.60 2.54
C ARG A 90 1.83 -25.09 2.29
N GLY A 91 0.66 -24.51 2.52
CA GLY A 91 0.46 -23.06 2.41
C GLY A 91 1.08 -22.27 3.57
N GLY A 92 1.25 -20.97 3.39
CA GLY A 92 1.72 -20.09 4.46
C GLY A 92 1.71 -18.61 4.12
N ILE A 93 1.73 -17.78 5.16
CA ILE A 93 1.89 -16.33 5.12
C ILE A 93 3.14 -15.98 5.91
N PHE A 94 3.98 -15.12 5.37
CA PHE A 94 5.10 -14.48 6.06
C PHE A 94 4.93 -12.98 5.96
N LEU A 95 4.96 -12.28 7.08
CA LEU A 95 4.76 -10.84 7.17
C LEU A 95 5.91 -10.24 7.97
N GLN A 96 6.56 -9.21 7.41
CA GLN A 96 7.68 -8.54 8.06
C GLN A 96 7.59 -7.02 7.86
N PRO A 97 7.28 -6.25 8.92
CA PRO A 97 7.40 -4.80 8.94
C PRO A 97 8.83 -4.36 9.29
N PHE A 98 9.25 -3.24 8.72
CA PHE A 98 10.53 -2.57 8.96
C PHE A 98 10.28 -1.10 9.19
N ARG A 99 10.62 -0.59 10.37
CA ARG A 99 10.55 0.84 10.67
C ARG A 99 11.91 1.47 10.41
N VAL A 100 11.91 2.46 9.54
CA VAL A 100 13.10 3.22 9.13
C VAL A 100 12.74 4.70 9.10
N THR A 101 13.52 5.55 8.44
CA THR A 101 13.08 6.91 8.13
C THR A 101 12.20 6.89 6.87
N GLU A 102 11.30 7.85 6.70
CA GLU A 102 10.46 7.95 5.48
C GLU A 102 11.30 7.88 4.19
N SER A 103 12.42 8.61 4.15
CA SER A 103 13.35 8.61 3.01
C SER A 103 13.97 7.25 2.74
N LEU A 104 14.31 6.48 3.79
CA LEU A 104 14.83 5.12 3.66
C LEU A 104 13.71 4.16 3.23
N ALA A 105 12.51 4.28 3.78
CA ALA A 105 11.39 3.42 3.39
C ALA A 105 11.04 3.57 1.90
N VAL A 106 11.09 4.80 1.35
CA VAL A 106 10.92 5.06 -0.09
C VAL A 106 12.03 4.40 -0.90
N LYS A 107 13.28 4.55 -0.44
CA LYS A 107 14.44 3.97 -1.10
C LYS A 107 14.40 2.44 -1.08
N ASP A 108 14.15 1.83 0.06
CA ASP A 108 14.13 0.39 0.28
C ASP A 108 12.99 -0.26 -0.52
N LEU A 109 11.81 0.36 -0.58
CA LEU A 109 10.71 -0.12 -1.42
C LEU A 109 11.10 -0.12 -2.91
N ARG A 110 11.80 0.93 -3.36
CA ARG A 110 12.30 1.01 -4.73
C ARG A 110 13.37 -0.05 -5.02
N GLU A 111 14.33 -0.22 -4.12
CA GLU A 111 15.37 -1.25 -4.24
C GLU A 111 14.74 -2.66 -4.27
N GLU A 112 13.75 -2.93 -3.43
CA GLU A 112 13.00 -4.19 -3.48
C GLU A 112 12.23 -4.36 -4.78
N ARG A 113 11.66 -3.30 -5.37
CA ARG A 113 11.00 -3.39 -6.69
C ARG A 113 11.99 -3.76 -7.80
N GLU A 114 13.22 -3.25 -7.72
CA GLU A 114 14.28 -3.48 -8.71
C GLU A 114 15.00 -4.83 -8.50
N ASN A 115 14.92 -5.41 -7.30
CA ASN A 115 15.48 -6.72 -6.99
C ASN A 115 14.63 -7.87 -7.56
N LEU A 116 15.08 -8.46 -8.68
CA LEU A 116 14.38 -9.55 -9.36
C LEU A 116 14.94 -10.94 -9.04
N LEU A 117 15.91 -11.07 -8.13
CA LEU A 117 16.53 -12.36 -7.85
C LEU A 117 15.52 -13.34 -7.23
N GLY A 118 15.23 -14.44 -7.92
CA GLY A 118 14.24 -15.44 -7.50
C GLY A 118 12.78 -15.05 -7.76
N TRP A 119 12.55 -13.92 -8.43
CA TRP A 119 11.24 -13.42 -8.85
C TRP A 119 11.14 -13.44 -10.38
N GLU A 120 9.92 -13.28 -10.89
CA GLU A 120 9.71 -13.12 -12.32
C GLU A 120 10.36 -11.84 -12.84
N GLN A 121 10.96 -11.92 -14.03
CA GLN A 121 11.60 -10.77 -14.67
C GLN A 121 10.59 -9.75 -15.24
N THR A 122 9.30 -9.97 -15.02
CA THR A 122 8.26 -9.00 -15.36
C THR A 122 8.27 -7.85 -14.38
N THR A 123 7.98 -6.64 -14.87
CA THR A 123 7.83 -5.45 -14.01
C THR A 123 6.82 -5.73 -12.89
N PRO A 124 7.19 -5.53 -11.62
CA PRO A 124 6.24 -5.67 -10.52
C PRO A 124 5.03 -4.74 -10.72
N ALA A 125 3.83 -5.27 -10.52
CA ALA A 125 2.61 -4.51 -10.77
C ALA A 125 2.28 -3.62 -9.57
N VAL A 126 1.83 -2.40 -9.82
CA VAL A 126 1.34 -1.49 -8.75
C VAL A 126 0.08 -2.06 -8.11
N VAL A 127 -0.05 -1.95 -6.79
CA VAL A 127 -1.23 -2.37 -6.03
C VAL A 127 -1.91 -1.14 -5.43
N PRO A 128 -2.99 -0.62 -6.05
CA PRO A 128 -3.68 0.55 -5.53
C PRO A 128 -4.41 0.24 -4.20
N GLY A 129 -4.45 1.22 -3.31
CA GLY A 129 -5.19 1.13 -2.04
C GLY A 129 -4.50 0.33 -0.93
N VAL A 130 -3.22 -0.02 -1.09
CA VAL A 130 -2.38 -0.64 -0.06
C VAL A 130 -1.24 0.30 0.28
N GLY A 131 -1.16 0.75 1.53
CA GLY A 131 -0.17 1.74 1.96
C GLY A 131 -0.24 3.06 1.18
N ASP A 132 0.86 3.80 1.20
CA ASP A 132 1.12 4.98 0.36
C ASP A 132 1.60 4.56 -1.03
N GLU A 133 2.42 3.52 -1.08
CA GLU A 133 2.91 2.89 -2.30
C GLU A 133 3.00 1.38 -2.09
N ALA A 134 2.59 0.60 -3.08
CA ALA A 134 2.71 -0.85 -3.06
C ALA A 134 2.97 -1.44 -4.45
N PHE A 135 3.63 -2.58 -4.47
CA PHE A 135 3.71 -3.43 -5.65
C PHE A 135 3.60 -4.91 -5.29
N ILE A 136 3.27 -5.71 -6.30
CA ILE A 136 3.20 -7.17 -6.22
C ILE A 136 4.16 -7.81 -7.22
N ARG A 137 4.84 -8.87 -6.78
CA ARG A 137 5.69 -9.72 -7.61
C ARG A 137 5.40 -11.20 -7.34
N PHE A 138 5.73 -12.05 -8.30
CA PHE A 138 5.53 -13.49 -8.24
C PHE A 138 6.85 -14.22 -8.33
N ARG A 139 6.95 -15.32 -7.60
CA ARG A 139 8.10 -16.20 -7.72
C ARG A 139 8.12 -16.81 -9.12
N THR A 140 9.32 -17.00 -9.68
CA THR A 140 9.49 -17.61 -11.01
C THR A 140 8.64 -18.88 -11.14
N PRO A 141 7.88 -19.07 -12.23
CA PRO A 141 7.01 -20.22 -12.39
C PRO A 141 7.87 -21.48 -12.42
N ASP A 142 7.46 -22.46 -11.62
CA ASP A 142 8.02 -23.80 -11.65
C ASP A 142 6.82 -24.73 -11.45
N PRO A 143 6.54 -25.66 -12.38
CA PRO A 143 5.38 -26.55 -12.31
C PRO A 143 5.39 -27.43 -11.05
N GLU A 144 6.55 -27.62 -10.42
CA GLU A 144 6.67 -28.35 -9.15
C GLU A 144 6.56 -27.45 -7.92
N ARG A 145 6.50 -26.11 -8.11
CA ARG A 145 6.42 -25.14 -7.01
C ARG A 145 5.04 -24.52 -6.89
N ARG A 146 4.75 -24.18 -5.64
CA ARG A 146 3.57 -23.46 -5.20
C ARG A 146 3.50 -22.04 -5.77
N ALA A 147 2.29 -21.61 -6.08
CA ALA A 147 2.04 -20.21 -6.39
C ALA A 147 2.41 -19.35 -5.17
N THR A 148 3.40 -18.46 -5.36
CA THR A 148 3.88 -17.55 -4.33
C THR A 148 3.82 -16.13 -4.85
N ALA A 149 3.02 -15.30 -4.16
CA ALA A 149 2.88 -13.89 -4.43
C ALA A 149 3.44 -13.10 -3.25
N GLN A 150 4.11 -11.99 -3.53
CA GLN A 150 4.62 -11.09 -2.51
C GLN A 150 4.17 -9.67 -2.80
N VAL A 151 3.57 -9.04 -1.80
CA VAL A 151 3.25 -7.63 -1.80
C VAL A 151 4.26 -6.92 -0.91
N CYS A 152 4.94 -5.93 -1.47
CA CYS A 152 5.75 -5.00 -0.71
C CYS A 152 5.02 -3.66 -0.71
N PHE A 153 4.84 -3.05 0.46
CA PHE A 153 4.20 -1.74 0.56
C PHE A 153 4.88 -0.87 1.60
N ARG A 154 4.73 0.44 1.45
CA ARG A 154 5.15 1.44 2.42
C ARG A 154 3.94 2.16 2.99
N LEU A 155 3.99 2.50 4.27
CA LEU A 155 3.06 3.40 4.93
C LEU A 155 3.87 4.32 5.84
N SER A 156 3.96 5.60 5.51
CA SER A 156 4.83 6.56 6.21
C SER A 156 6.28 6.04 6.28
N ASN A 157 6.88 5.95 7.48
CA ASN A 157 8.21 5.44 7.75
C ASN A 157 8.30 3.91 7.97
N LEU A 158 7.23 3.16 7.70
CA LEU A 158 7.20 1.69 7.70
C LEU A 158 7.25 1.14 6.27
N MET A 159 8.09 0.13 6.05
CA MET A 159 8.02 -0.77 4.90
C MET A 159 7.54 -2.15 5.36
N VAL A 160 6.69 -2.80 4.59
CA VAL A 160 6.16 -4.13 4.92
C VAL A 160 6.33 -5.05 3.72
N ILE A 161 6.87 -6.24 3.99
CA ILE A 161 6.96 -7.35 3.04
C ILE A 161 5.97 -8.43 3.49
N LEU A 162 4.99 -8.73 2.64
CA LEU A 162 4.02 -9.79 2.86
C LEU A 162 4.14 -10.82 1.75
N THR A 163 4.52 -12.05 2.11
CA THR A 163 4.59 -13.18 1.18
C THR A 163 3.48 -14.16 1.49
N TYR A 164 2.67 -14.49 0.49
CA TYR A 164 1.67 -15.54 0.57
C TYR A 164 2.01 -16.67 -0.39
N THR A 165 2.07 -17.88 0.15
CA THR A 165 2.30 -19.12 -0.58
C THR A 165 1.07 -20.01 -0.45
N ARG A 166 0.49 -20.40 -1.58
CA ARG A 166 -0.61 -21.36 -1.62
C ARG A 166 -0.12 -22.80 -1.53
N SER A 167 -1.02 -23.73 -1.26
CA SER A 167 -0.73 -25.16 -1.35
C SER A 167 -0.82 -25.72 -2.77
N ASP A 168 -1.52 -25.01 -3.66
CA ASP A 168 -1.67 -25.33 -5.08
C ASP A 168 -0.86 -24.34 -5.96
N SER A 169 -1.01 -24.49 -7.28
CA SER A 169 -0.37 -23.64 -8.29
C SER A 169 -1.28 -22.51 -8.80
N ASP A 170 -2.41 -22.22 -8.15
CA ASP A 170 -3.33 -21.18 -8.59
C ASP A 170 -2.75 -19.78 -8.31
N ARG A 171 -2.26 -19.14 -9.37
CA ARG A 171 -1.58 -17.85 -9.31
C ARG A 171 -2.51 -16.67 -9.05
N GLU A 172 -3.70 -16.71 -9.62
CA GLU A 172 -4.67 -15.62 -9.44
C GLU A 172 -5.24 -15.65 -8.02
N ALA A 173 -5.49 -16.85 -7.48
CA ALA A 173 -5.85 -16.99 -6.07
C ALA A 173 -4.70 -16.57 -5.14
N ALA A 174 -3.43 -16.86 -5.50
CA ALA A 174 -2.29 -16.39 -4.72
C ALA A 174 -2.17 -14.86 -4.76
N ARG A 175 -2.40 -14.24 -5.92
CA ARG A 175 -2.44 -12.79 -6.11
C ARG A 175 -3.50 -12.16 -5.21
N ALA A 176 -4.75 -12.63 -5.30
CA ALA A 176 -5.86 -12.11 -4.54
C ALA A 176 -5.61 -12.22 -3.03
N GLY A 177 -5.17 -13.41 -2.56
CA GLY A 177 -4.87 -13.63 -1.16
C GLY A 177 -3.77 -12.72 -0.61
N ALA A 178 -2.69 -12.50 -1.38
CA ALA A 178 -1.61 -11.60 -0.97
C ALA A 178 -2.07 -10.13 -0.90
N VAL A 179 -2.85 -9.67 -1.89
CA VAL A 179 -3.37 -8.30 -1.94
C VAL A 179 -4.38 -8.05 -0.82
N ASP A 180 -5.28 -9.00 -0.56
CA ASP A 180 -6.28 -8.85 0.50
C ASP A 180 -5.63 -8.81 1.89
N ALA A 181 -4.66 -9.70 2.14
CA ALA A 181 -3.89 -9.68 3.39
C ALA A 181 -3.10 -8.36 3.53
N ALA A 182 -2.49 -7.87 2.45
CA ALA A 182 -1.75 -6.61 2.49
C ALA A 182 -2.67 -5.40 2.73
N ARG A 183 -3.87 -5.39 2.15
CA ARG A 183 -4.87 -4.35 2.36
C ARG A 183 -5.34 -4.31 3.82
N GLU A 184 -5.59 -5.47 4.42
CA GLU A 184 -5.94 -5.56 5.84
C GLU A 184 -4.79 -5.11 6.73
N ALA A 185 -3.56 -5.60 6.48
CA ALA A 185 -2.39 -5.18 7.24
C ALA A 185 -2.17 -3.66 7.17
N ALA A 186 -2.32 -3.07 5.99
CA ALA A 186 -2.26 -1.62 5.83
C ALA A 186 -3.37 -0.90 6.62
N ALA A 187 -4.60 -1.41 6.62
CA ALA A 187 -5.70 -0.83 7.39
C ALA A 187 -5.43 -0.86 8.90
N LEU A 188 -4.99 -2.00 9.44
CA LEU A 188 -4.65 -2.17 10.85
C LEU A 188 -3.46 -1.29 11.27
N LEU A 189 -2.48 -1.10 10.38
CA LEU A 189 -1.38 -0.18 10.63
C LEU A 189 -1.85 1.29 10.70
N ARG A 190 -2.73 1.72 9.80
CA ARG A 190 -3.31 3.08 9.85
C ARG A 190 -4.08 3.33 11.14
N GLU A 191 -4.82 2.34 11.61
CA GLU A 191 -5.52 2.40 12.90
C GLU A 191 -4.56 2.53 14.09
N SER A 192 -3.33 2.04 13.98
CA SER A 192 -2.33 2.12 15.07
C SER A 192 -1.60 3.47 15.18
N VAL A 193 -1.72 4.34 14.19
CA VAL A 193 -1.10 5.69 14.16
C VAL A 193 -2.06 6.78 14.62
N ARG A 194 -3.38 6.51 14.63
CA ARG A 194 -4.41 7.43 15.12
C ARG A 194 -4.50 7.44 16.64
#